data_AF-A0A926QK57-F1
#
_entry.id   AF-A0A926QK57-F1
#
_cell.length_a   1.000
_cell.length_b   1.000
_cell.length_c   1.000
_cell.angle_alpha   90.00
_cell.angle_beta   90.00
_cell.angle_gamma   90.00
#
_symmetry.space_group_name_H-M   'P 1'
#
loop_
_entity.id
_entity.type
_entity.pdbx_description
1 polymer ?
#
loop_
_entity_poly.entity_id
_entity_poly.type
_entity_poly.pdbx_seq_one_letter_code
_entity_poly.pdbx_strand_id
1 'polypeptide(L)'
;MIEIYVDEFKRTSQILMEKMLSGEITAGSAYYRAVVPMLELLREVCPDHIEFAAWEAEYYHLDGNLRRAGELYRRVLELAPLEQPDDVTISRIRKFCPQLLTTPQECFPLKDVAAVHHPTLPLIGYHLFWEDDYDFPDDYEPCDHEEIWVEYDPQEEVVTSVLTFFHSSVIESQAAVLEAHANGGRPIIRIEWGKHGSLLKGWENLTIPLKEVSALEWLMETYKHVKTGGRVPDHPLKRYWPKGFEGTFEDFIDFSVPVDPLSYLERKPLMFKSQWVSAVLFTHGLLYNFHPKMEWPERFQRLSLRQSFANR
;
A
#
# COMPACT_ATOMS: atom_id res chain seq x y z
N MET A 1 -38.30 13.45 15.83
CA MET A 1 -38.46 12.50 14.71
C MET A 1 -37.10 12.17 14.09
N ILE A 2 -36.31 13.16 13.65
CA ILE A 2 -34.95 12.92 13.14
C ILE A 2 -34.04 12.24 14.19
N GLU A 3 -34.19 12.57 15.48
CA GLU A 3 -33.43 11.96 16.58
C GLU A 3 -33.61 10.44 16.68
N ILE A 4 -34.81 9.93 16.36
CA ILE A 4 -35.09 8.48 16.36
C ILE A 4 -34.31 7.82 15.22
N TYR A 5 -34.39 8.36 14.01
CA TYR A 5 -33.66 7.83 12.85
C TYR A 5 -32.14 7.92 13.02
N VAL A 6 -31.64 8.97 13.68
CA VAL A 6 -30.21 9.11 14.00
C VAL A 6 -29.76 8.04 14.99
N ASP A 7 -30.54 7.76 16.03
CA ASP A 7 -30.23 6.70 16.99
C ASP A 7 -30.26 5.29 16.33
N GLU A 8 -31.28 5.02 15.51
CA GLU A 8 -31.39 3.77 14.73
C GLU A 8 -30.22 3.58 13.77
N PHE A 9 -29.81 4.65 13.08
CA PHE A 9 -28.67 4.64 12.17
C PHE A 9 -27.36 4.39 12.91
N LYS A 10 -27.15 5.06 14.06
CA LYS A 10 -25.98 4.86 14.92
C LYS A 10 -25.89 3.40 15.38
N ARG A 11 -26.98 2.82 15.85
CA ARG A 11 -27.03 1.43 16.31
C ARG A 11 -26.75 0.44 15.19
N THR A 12 -27.37 0.63 14.03
CA THR A 12 -27.14 -0.23 12.86
C THR A 12 -25.69 -0.13 12.38
N SER A 13 -25.11 1.07 12.36
CA SER A 13 -23.71 1.28 11.99
C SER A 13 -22.75 0.60 12.96
N GLN A 14 -23.04 0.61 14.27
CA GLN A 14 -22.25 -0.11 15.27
C GLN A 14 -22.26 -1.62 15.03
N ILE A 15 -23.44 -2.20 14.77
CA ILE A 15 -23.57 -3.63 14.44
C ILE A 15 -22.78 -3.95 13.17
N LEU A 16 -22.90 -3.13 12.12
CA LEU A 16 -22.14 -3.32 10.88
C LEU A 16 -20.63 -3.29 11.12
N MET A 17 -20.13 -2.32 11.90
CA MET A 17 -18.72 -2.24 12.25
C MET A 17 -18.23 -3.47 13.04
N GLU A 18 -19.00 -3.94 14.02
CA GLU A 18 -18.68 -5.16 14.76
C GLU A 18 -18.57 -6.38 13.83
N LYS A 19 -19.50 -6.51 12.89
CA LYS A 19 -19.51 -7.60 11.89
C LYS A 19 -18.37 -7.51 10.87
N MET A 20 -17.94 -6.30 10.53
CA MET A 20 -16.74 -6.11 9.70
C MET A 20 -15.46 -6.47 10.46
N LEU A 21 -15.35 -6.04 11.72
CA LEU A 21 -14.20 -6.34 12.56
C LEU A 21 -14.08 -7.83 12.89
N SER A 22 -15.22 -8.55 12.98
CA SER A 22 -15.22 -10.01 13.14
C SER A 22 -14.96 -10.78 11.84
N GLY A 23 -14.86 -10.09 10.69
CA GLY A 23 -14.70 -10.73 9.38
C GLY A 23 -15.98 -11.39 8.83
N GLU A 24 -17.11 -11.26 9.52
CA GLU A 24 -18.41 -11.76 9.03
C GLU A 24 -18.90 -11.00 7.79
N ILE A 25 -18.46 -9.75 7.63
CA ILE A 25 -18.68 -8.93 6.44
C ILE A 25 -17.33 -8.51 5.89
N THR A 26 -17.05 -8.88 4.65
CA THR A 26 -15.87 -8.42 3.93
C THR A 26 -16.11 -7.04 3.31
N ALA A 27 -15.05 -6.23 3.26
CA ALA A 27 -15.06 -5.02 2.44
C ALA A 27 -15.17 -5.44 0.97
N GLY A 28 -16.26 -5.07 0.32
CA GLY A 28 -16.55 -5.40 -1.06
C GLY A 28 -17.73 -4.59 -1.56
N SER A 29 -18.20 -4.87 -2.78
CA SER A 29 -19.18 -4.02 -3.47
C SER A 29 -20.46 -3.72 -2.65
N ALA A 30 -20.94 -4.64 -1.82
CA ALA A 30 -22.09 -4.39 -0.95
C ALA A 30 -21.81 -3.33 0.13
N TYR A 31 -20.62 -3.36 0.72
CA TYR A 31 -20.17 -2.35 1.69
C TYR A 31 -19.94 -1.00 1.00
N TYR A 32 -19.30 -0.99 -0.17
CA TYR A 32 -19.05 0.24 -0.93
C TYR A 32 -20.36 0.93 -1.31
N ARG A 33 -21.38 0.18 -1.75
CA ARG A 33 -22.72 0.71 -2.03
C ARG A 33 -23.43 1.31 -0.80
N ALA A 34 -23.04 0.93 0.42
CA ALA A 34 -23.59 1.50 1.63
C ALA A 34 -22.84 2.78 2.05
N VAL A 35 -21.51 2.80 1.92
CA VAL A 35 -20.67 3.92 2.38
C VAL A 35 -20.64 5.09 1.41
N VAL A 36 -20.61 4.83 0.10
CA VAL A 36 -20.50 5.89 -0.92
C VAL A 36 -21.62 6.94 -0.80
N PRO A 37 -22.92 6.59 -0.67
CA PRO A 37 -23.97 7.59 -0.49
C PRO A 37 -23.83 8.42 0.80
N MET A 38 -23.23 7.85 1.86
CA MET A 38 -22.95 8.60 3.08
C MET A 38 -21.84 9.62 2.86
N LEU A 39 -20.78 9.24 2.15
CA LEU A 39 -19.68 10.14 1.81
C LEU A 39 -20.13 11.25 0.86
N GLU A 40 -20.99 10.93 -0.11
CA GLU A 40 -21.63 11.91 -0.99
C GLU A 40 -22.41 12.96 -0.18
N LEU A 41 -23.28 12.51 0.74
CA LEU A 41 -24.01 13.41 1.63
C LEU A 41 -23.07 14.25 2.50
N LEU A 42 -22.05 13.63 3.09
CA LEU A 42 -21.06 14.32 3.92
C LEU A 42 -20.29 15.37 3.12
N ARG A 43 -19.88 15.07 1.88
CA ARG A 43 -19.22 16.02 0.98
C ARG A 43 -20.13 17.19 0.62
N GLU A 44 -21.44 16.96 0.45
CA GLU A 44 -22.40 18.04 0.17
C GLU A 44 -22.59 18.99 1.36
N VAL A 45 -22.66 18.45 2.58
CA VAL A 45 -22.89 19.27 3.79
C VAL A 45 -21.62 19.84 4.40
N CYS A 46 -20.48 19.21 4.13
CA CYS A 46 -19.14 19.57 4.62
C CYS A 46 -18.15 19.69 3.45
N PRO A 47 -18.33 20.64 2.52
CA PRO A 47 -17.54 20.73 1.29
C PRO A 47 -16.05 21.03 1.50
N ASP A 48 -15.69 21.60 2.66
CA ASP A 48 -14.30 21.93 3.01
C ASP A 48 -13.53 20.71 3.57
N HIS A 49 -14.23 19.60 3.86
CA HIS A 49 -13.62 18.35 4.31
C HIS A 49 -13.20 17.50 3.13
N ILE A 50 -11.99 17.77 2.64
CA ILE A 50 -11.39 17.14 1.45
C ILE A 50 -11.34 15.61 1.58
N GLU A 51 -11.18 15.10 2.81
CA GLU A 51 -11.12 13.67 3.09
C GLU A 51 -12.36 12.90 2.62
N PHE A 52 -13.55 13.52 2.63
CA PHE A 52 -14.76 12.83 2.16
C PHE A 52 -14.72 12.60 0.65
N ALA A 53 -14.22 13.57 -0.12
CA ALA A 53 -14.04 13.41 -1.56
C ALA A 53 -12.94 12.38 -1.87
N ALA A 54 -11.85 12.37 -1.09
CA ALA A 54 -10.76 11.41 -1.24
C ALA A 54 -11.23 9.97 -0.95
N TRP A 55 -11.92 9.75 0.17
CA TRP A 55 -12.46 8.42 0.51
C TRP A 55 -13.53 7.97 -0.47
N GLU A 56 -14.41 8.88 -0.92
CA GLU A 56 -15.41 8.55 -1.95
C GLU A 56 -14.73 8.10 -3.25
N ALA A 57 -13.64 8.77 -3.65
CA ALA A 57 -12.83 8.37 -4.79
C ALA A 57 -12.18 6.99 -4.59
N GLU A 58 -11.55 6.73 -3.44
CA GLU A 58 -10.97 5.43 -3.08
C GLU A 58 -12.02 4.31 -3.21
N TYR A 59 -13.23 4.49 -2.66
CA TYR A 59 -14.27 3.46 -2.74
C TYR A 59 -14.79 3.24 -4.16
N TYR A 60 -14.96 4.29 -4.95
CA TYR A 60 -15.32 4.11 -6.37
C TYR A 60 -14.20 3.42 -7.14
N HIS A 61 -12.94 3.70 -6.81
CA HIS A 61 -11.77 3.10 -7.43
C HIS A 61 -11.70 1.60 -7.10
N LEU A 62 -11.88 1.23 -5.83
CA LEU A 62 -11.97 -0.16 -5.36
C LEU A 62 -13.18 -0.94 -5.94
N ASP A 63 -14.27 -0.25 -6.30
CA ASP A 63 -15.44 -0.86 -6.96
C ASP A 63 -15.30 -0.88 -8.52
N GLY A 64 -14.15 -0.45 -9.07
CA GLY A 64 -13.89 -0.40 -10.50
C GLY A 64 -14.58 0.75 -11.26
N ASN A 65 -15.21 1.69 -10.56
CA ASN A 65 -15.86 2.87 -11.13
C ASN A 65 -14.85 4.00 -11.38
N LEU A 66 -13.86 3.73 -12.23
CA LEU A 66 -12.68 4.57 -12.45
C LEU A 66 -13.02 5.99 -12.94
N ARG A 67 -14.13 6.16 -13.68
CA ARG A 67 -14.56 7.49 -14.13
C ARG A 67 -14.97 8.38 -12.97
N ARG A 68 -15.81 7.87 -12.07
CA ARG A 68 -16.25 8.62 -10.88
C ARG A 68 -15.09 8.85 -9.91
N ALA A 69 -14.25 7.84 -9.71
CA ALA A 69 -13.02 7.99 -8.95
C ALA A 69 -12.15 9.13 -9.50
N GLY A 70 -11.90 9.16 -10.81
CA GLY A 70 -11.09 10.20 -11.45
C GLY A 70 -11.71 11.60 -11.42
N GLU A 71 -13.04 11.73 -11.41
CA GLU A 71 -13.73 13.01 -11.18
C GLU A 71 -13.49 13.52 -9.76
N LEU A 72 -13.61 12.65 -8.77
CA LEU A 72 -13.41 13.00 -7.37
C LEU A 72 -11.93 13.24 -7.03
N TYR A 73 -11.00 12.45 -7.56
CA TYR A 73 -9.56 12.71 -7.39
C TYR A 73 -9.14 14.05 -7.99
N ARG A 74 -9.67 14.43 -9.16
CA ARG A 74 -9.45 15.78 -9.70
C ARG A 74 -10.00 16.85 -8.77
N ARG A 75 -11.19 16.64 -8.21
CA ARG A 75 -11.77 17.56 -7.22
C ARG A 75 -10.91 17.68 -5.97
N VAL A 76 -10.36 16.58 -5.47
CA VAL A 76 -9.40 16.58 -4.35
C VAL A 76 -8.21 17.48 -4.68
N LEU A 77 -7.65 17.37 -5.88
CA LEU A 77 -6.53 18.22 -6.31
C LEU A 77 -6.92 19.65 -6.68
N GLU A 78 -8.18 19.95 -6.96
CA GLU A 78 -8.67 21.34 -7.04
C GLU A 78 -8.71 22.01 -5.66
N LEU A 79 -9.08 21.25 -4.62
CA LEU A 79 -9.19 21.73 -3.24
C LEU A 79 -7.84 21.76 -2.52
N ALA A 80 -6.99 20.78 -2.80
CA ALA A 80 -5.62 20.67 -2.30
C ALA A 80 -4.66 20.43 -3.48
N PRO A 81 -4.26 21.50 -4.19
CA PRO A 81 -3.36 21.40 -5.33
C PRO A 81 -2.06 20.69 -5.02
N LEU A 82 -1.59 19.93 -6.01
CA LEU A 82 -0.28 19.29 -5.99
C LEU A 82 0.82 20.35 -5.78
N GLU A 83 1.66 20.15 -4.77
CA GLU A 83 2.87 20.95 -4.59
C GLU A 83 3.97 20.44 -5.53
N GLN A 84 4.62 21.36 -6.25
CA GLN A 84 5.80 21.01 -7.03
C GLN A 84 6.97 20.75 -6.06
N PRO A 85 7.59 19.56 -6.08
CA PRO A 85 8.72 19.28 -5.21
C PRO A 85 9.91 20.15 -5.62
N ASP A 86 10.54 20.81 -4.66
CA ASP A 86 11.77 21.57 -4.88
C ASP A 86 13.00 20.65 -4.96
N ASP A 87 14.15 21.22 -5.34
CA ASP A 87 15.40 20.45 -5.50
C ASP A 87 15.83 19.73 -4.22
N VAL A 88 15.52 20.30 -3.05
CA VAL A 88 15.81 19.68 -1.74
C VAL A 88 14.94 18.45 -1.53
N THR A 89 13.64 18.56 -1.80
CA THR A 89 12.68 17.46 -1.73
C THR A 89 13.07 16.34 -2.69
N ILE A 90 13.39 16.68 -3.94
CA ILE A 90 13.85 15.71 -4.96
C ILE A 90 15.15 15.03 -4.50
N SER A 91 16.12 15.80 -3.97
CA SER A 91 17.37 15.25 -3.45
C SER A 91 17.12 14.25 -2.32
N ARG A 92 16.19 14.53 -1.40
CA ARG A 92 15.82 13.63 -0.30
C ARG A 92 15.11 12.38 -0.80
N ILE A 93 14.18 12.51 -1.75
CA ILE A 93 13.55 11.36 -2.43
C ILE A 93 14.61 10.43 -3.02
N ARG A 94 15.66 10.97 -3.66
CA ARG A 94 16.75 10.17 -4.22
C ARG A 94 17.62 9.55 -3.13
N LYS A 95 18.04 10.33 -2.14
CA LYS A 95 18.93 9.90 -1.05
C LYS A 95 18.35 8.74 -0.25
N PHE A 96 17.06 8.80 0.06
CA PHE A 96 16.38 7.79 0.88
C PHE A 96 15.63 6.74 0.06
N CYS A 97 15.84 6.71 -1.26
CA CYS A 97 15.18 5.75 -2.15
C CYS A 97 15.60 4.32 -1.78
N PRO A 98 14.65 3.42 -1.47
CA PRO A 98 14.99 2.06 -1.06
C PRO A 98 15.68 1.29 -2.19
N GLN A 99 16.52 0.34 -1.81
CA GLN A 99 17.03 -0.71 -2.68
C GLN A 99 16.15 -1.94 -2.52
N LEU A 100 15.70 -2.54 -3.61
CA LEU A 100 14.90 -3.77 -3.55
C LEU A 100 15.80 -4.99 -3.83
N LEU A 101 15.46 -6.09 -3.18
CA LEU A 101 16.05 -7.41 -3.39
C LEU A 101 14.93 -8.41 -3.67
N THR A 102 14.93 -9.01 -4.86
CA THR A 102 13.99 -10.06 -5.28
C THR A 102 14.69 -11.42 -5.24
N THR A 103 13.90 -12.47 -5.47
CA THR A 103 14.47 -13.80 -5.72
C THR A 103 14.97 -13.94 -7.16
N PRO A 104 15.91 -14.85 -7.46
CA PRO A 104 16.34 -15.17 -8.82
C PRO A 104 15.21 -15.64 -9.75
N GLN A 105 14.09 -16.09 -9.18
CA GLN A 105 12.97 -16.65 -9.92
C GLN A 105 11.79 -15.68 -10.05
N GLU A 106 11.91 -14.43 -9.58
CA GLU A 106 10.85 -13.43 -9.70
C GLU A 106 10.33 -13.37 -11.15
N CYS A 107 9.03 -13.56 -11.29
CA CYS A 107 8.37 -13.72 -12.57
C CYS A 107 7.66 -12.45 -13.04
N PHE A 108 7.40 -11.50 -12.13
CA PHE A 108 6.78 -10.22 -12.46
C PHE A 108 7.80 -9.08 -12.32
N PRO A 109 8.18 -8.41 -13.42
CA PRO A 109 9.09 -7.29 -13.33
C PRO A 109 8.43 -6.06 -12.69
N LEU A 110 9.23 -5.23 -12.04
CA LEU A 110 8.84 -3.89 -11.62
C LEU A 110 8.63 -3.01 -12.86
N LYS A 111 7.41 -2.49 -13.06
CA LYS A 111 7.02 -1.68 -14.23
C LYS A 111 7.28 -0.20 -14.01
N ASP A 112 6.84 0.31 -12.88
CA ASP A 112 6.91 1.73 -12.54
C ASP A 112 7.20 1.92 -11.05
N VAL A 113 7.72 3.10 -10.73
CA VAL A 113 7.93 3.57 -9.37
C VAL A 113 7.47 5.01 -9.32
N ALA A 114 6.73 5.36 -8.28
CA ALA A 114 6.44 6.74 -7.95
C ALA A 114 6.89 7.03 -6.52
N ALA A 115 7.38 8.25 -6.28
CA ALA A 115 7.72 8.72 -4.95
C ALA A 115 6.88 9.96 -4.62
N VAL A 116 6.24 9.94 -3.46
CA VAL A 116 5.46 11.07 -2.96
C VAL A 116 6.03 11.49 -1.62
N HIS A 117 6.44 12.76 -1.51
CA HIS A 117 6.87 13.35 -0.24
C HIS A 117 5.64 13.92 0.51
N HIS A 118 5.56 13.63 1.80
CA HIS A 118 4.49 14.17 2.65
C HIS A 118 4.68 15.70 2.82
N PRO A 119 3.64 16.53 2.66
CA PRO A 119 3.84 17.97 2.53
C PRO A 119 4.39 18.64 3.79
N THR A 120 4.06 18.09 4.96
CA THR A 120 4.40 18.67 6.28
C THR A 120 5.23 17.77 7.19
N LEU A 121 5.53 16.54 6.76
CA LEU A 121 6.27 15.55 7.57
C LEU A 121 7.52 15.12 6.81
N PRO A 122 8.62 14.80 7.50
CA PRO A 122 9.82 14.27 6.85
C PRO A 122 9.62 12.79 6.53
N LEU A 123 8.64 12.51 5.67
CA LEU A 123 8.18 11.17 5.30
C LEU A 123 8.04 11.09 3.77
N ILE A 124 8.52 10.00 3.19
CA ILE A 124 8.43 9.71 1.76
C ILE A 124 7.73 8.37 1.58
N GLY A 125 6.66 8.34 0.77
CA GLY A 125 6.05 7.12 0.27
C GLY A 125 6.67 6.75 -1.08
N TYR A 126 7.16 5.52 -1.20
CA TYR A 126 7.59 4.91 -2.45
C TYR A 126 6.57 3.85 -2.85
N HIS A 127 5.98 4.04 -4.02
CA HIS A 127 4.94 3.22 -4.60
C HIS A 127 5.53 2.40 -5.73
N LEU A 128 5.47 1.07 -5.58
CA LEU A 128 6.01 0.10 -6.51
C LEU A 128 4.87 -0.53 -7.29
N PHE A 129 5.01 -0.63 -8.61
CA PHE A 129 4.00 -1.25 -9.47
C PHE A 129 4.62 -2.45 -10.19
N TRP A 130 4.37 -3.65 -9.68
CA TRP A 130 4.81 -4.92 -10.25
C TRP A 130 3.86 -5.37 -11.35
N GLU A 131 4.34 -6.21 -12.27
CA GLU A 131 3.54 -6.58 -13.45
C GLU A 131 2.19 -7.20 -13.13
N ASP A 132 2.10 -8.04 -12.11
CA ASP A 132 0.89 -8.74 -11.71
C ASP A 132 1.02 -9.27 -10.26
N ASP A 133 -0.02 -9.94 -9.73
CA ASP A 133 0.04 -10.76 -8.51
C ASP A 133 -0.26 -12.22 -8.87
N TYR A 134 0.63 -13.12 -8.45
CA TYR A 134 0.54 -14.55 -8.75
C TYR A 134 -0.78 -15.18 -8.29
N ASP A 135 -1.41 -14.67 -7.23
CA ASP A 135 -2.70 -15.17 -6.73
C ASP A 135 -3.92 -14.55 -7.43
N PHE A 136 -3.78 -13.45 -8.16
CA PHE A 136 -4.90 -12.66 -8.68
C PHE A 136 -4.80 -12.38 -10.19
N PRO A 137 -4.74 -13.42 -11.04
CA PRO A 137 -4.60 -13.23 -12.49
C PRO A 137 -5.77 -12.51 -13.17
N ASP A 138 -6.88 -12.25 -12.47
CA ASP A 138 -8.14 -11.77 -13.05
C ASP A 138 -8.89 -10.74 -12.18
N ASP A 139 -8.19 -10.02 -11.31
CA ASP A 139 -8.79 -8.99 -10.46
C ASP A 139 -9.03 -7.64 -11.17
N TYR A 140 -8.67 -7.54 -12.45
CA TYR A 140 -8.75 -6.34 -13.30
C TYR A 140 -7.80 -5.22 -12.88
N GLU A 141 -6.77 -5.54 -12.10
CA GLU A 141 -5.71 -4.64 -11.72
C GLU A 141 -4.48 -4.93 -12.60
N PRO A 142 -4.00 -3.95 -13.39
CA PRO A 142 -2.94 -4.20 -14.37
C PRO A 142 -1.53 -4.25 -13.76
N CYS A 143 -1.47 -4.22 -12.43
CA CYS A 143 -0.26 -4.29 -11.63
C CYS A 143 -0.62 -4.60 -10.17
N ASP A 144 0.29 -5.27 -9.49
CA ASP A 144 0.32 -5.28 -8.03
C ASP A 144 1.01 -4.01 -7.51
N HIS A 145 0.32 -3.28 -6.63
CA HIS A 145 0.78 -1.98 -6.12
C HIS A 145 1.28 -2.15 -4.69
N GLU A 146 2.57 -1.93 -4.43
CA GLU A 146 3.18 -2.04 -3.09
C GLU A 146 3.71 -0.71 -2.54
N GLU A 147 3.74 -0.57 -1.21
CA GLU A 147 4.05 0.70 -0.54
C GLU A 147 5.17 0.53 0.49
N ILE A 148 6.14 1.45 0.43
CA ILE A 148 7.23 1.59 1.39
C ILE A 148 7.24 3.04 1.88
N TRP A 149 7.28 3.25 3.19
CA TRP A 149 7.42 4.58 3.77
C TRP A 149 8.76 4.72 4.47
N VAL A 150 9.45 5.83 4.22
CA VAL A 150 10.73 6.16 4.85
C VAL A 150 10.60 7.50 5.55
N GLU A 151 10.69 7.46 6.88
CA GLU A 151 10.82 8.65 7.72
C GLU A 151 12.29 9.00 7.91
N TYR A 152 12.58 10.30 7.98
CA TYR A 152 13.95 10.79 8.18
C TYR A 152 14.00 12.02 9.09
N ASP A 153 15.18 12.30 9.63
CA ASP A 153 15.47 13.57 10.29
C ASP A 153 15.94 14.59 9.23
N PRO A 154 15.25 15.73 9.05
CA PRO A 154 15.60 16.70 8.00
C PRO A 154 16.85 17.53 8.31
N GLN A 155 17.34 17.55 9.56
CA GLN A 155 18.54 18.27 9.98
C GLN A 155 19.78 17.37 9.86
N GLU A 156 19.71 16.16 10.41
CA GLU A 156 20.80 15.18 10.37
C GLU A 156 20.84 14.41 9.04
N GLU A 157 19.75 14.46 8.28
CA GLU A 157 19.53 13.73 7.03
C GLU A 157 19.81 12.22 7.16
N VAL A 158 19.26 11.62 8.21
CA VAL A 158 19.33 10.18 8.50
C VAL A 158 17.94 9.58 8.59
N VAL A 159 17.79 8.32 8.17
CA VAL A 159 16.53 7.57 8.29
C VAL A 159 16.19 7.37 9.76
N THR A 160 14.92 7.56 10.15
CA THR A 160 14.43 7.37 11.52
C THR A 160 13.44 6.23 11.64
N SER A 161 12.68 5.95 10.57
CA SER A 161 11.77 4.81 10.49
C SER A 161 11.66 4.28 9.07
N VAL A 162 11.40 2.98 8.94
CA VAL A 162 11.12 2.32 7.67
C VAL A 162 9.91 1.43 7.89
N LEU A 163 8.86 1.68 7.12
CA LEU A 163 7.61 0.93 7.15
C LEU A 163 7.30 0.35 5.78
N THR A 164 6.60 -0.78 5.74
CA THR A 164 6.08 -1.35 4.49
C THR A 164 4.65 -1.80 4.68
N PHE A 165 3.88 -1.77 3.60
CA PHE A 165 2.61 -2.48 3.51
C PHE A 165 2.90 -3.95 3.18
N PHE A 166 2.56 -4.86 4.09
CA PHE A 166 2.78 -6.29 3.97
C PHE A 166 1.45 -7.03 4.18
N HIS A 167 0.84 -7.48 3.08
CA HIS A 167 -0.42 -8.24 3.06
C HIS A 167 -1.51 -7.65 3.96
N SER A 168 -1.92 -6.41 3.70
CA SER A 168 -2.98 -5.70 4.46
C SER A 168 -2.57 -5.24 5.87
N SER A 169 -1.28 -5.28 6.20
CA SER A 169 -0.74 -4.82 7.49
C SER A 169 0.41 -3.87 7.25
N VAL A 170 0.63 -2.90 8.14
CA VAL A 170 1.86 -2.10 8.14
C VAL A 170 2.84 -2.72 9.11
N ILE A 171 4.05 -3.03 8.63
CA ILE A 171 5.15 -3.52 9.48
C ILE A 171 6.27 -2.47 9.54
N GLU A 172 6.98 -2.44 10.67
CA GLU A 172 8.13 -1.57 10.90
C GLU A 172 9.27 -2.37 11.54
N SER A 173 10.52 -1.90 11.39
CA SER A 173 11.68 -2.56 11.98
C SER A 173 12.82 -1.59 12.27
N GLN A 174 13.27 -1.56 13.53
CA GLN A 174 14.46 -0.81 13.92
C GLN A 174 15.72 -1.35 13.24
N ALA A 175 15.77 -2.65 12.94
CA ALA A 175 16.90 -3.23 12.22
C ALA A 175 16.99 -2.72 10.79
N ALA A 176 15.86 -2.34 10.17
CA ALA A 176 15.85 -1.75 8.83
C ALA A 176 16.42 -0.32 8.83
N VAL A 177 16.21 0.45 9.91
CA VAL A 177 16.82 1.77 10.09
C VAL A 177 18.35 1.66 10.16
N LEU A 178 18.86 0.71 10.96
CA LEU A 178 20.30 0.46 11.06
C LEU A 178 20.89 -0.04 9.73
N GLU A 179 20.17 -0.90 9.01
CA GLU A 179 20.56 -1.36 7.66
C GLU A 179 20.60 -0.19 6.66
N ALA A 180 19.63 0.74 6.73
CA ALA A 180 19.62 1.95 5.90
C ALA A 180 20.83 2.85 6.19
N HIS A 181 21.17 3.07 7.47
CA HIS A 181 22.35 3.87 7.86
C HIS A 181 23.64 3.26 7.31
N ALA A 182 23.80 1.94 7.40
CA ALA A 182 24.93 1.22 6.84
C ALA A 182 25.00 1.27 5.31
N ASN A 183 23.88 1.58 4.65
CA ASN A 183 23.74 1.62 3.19
C ASN A 183 23.50 3.05 2.66
N GLY A 184 24.15 4.05 3.26
CA GLY A 184 24.12 5.43 2.76
C GLY A 184 22.76 6.13 2.87
N GLY A 185 21.90 5.66 3.78
CA GLY A 185 20.53 6.16 3.97
C GLY A 185 19.49 5.44 3.12
N ARG A 186 19.85 4.45 2.31
CA ARG A 186 18.92 3.70 1.46
C ARG A 186 18.49 2.40 2.14
N PRO A 187 17.23 2.26 2.62
CA PRO A 187 16.75 1.02 3.20
C PRO A 187 16.81 -0.13 2.18
N ILE A 188 17.02 -1.36 2.66
CA ILE A 188 16.99 -2.56 1.81
C ILE A 188 15.69 -3.31 2.10
N ILE A 189 14.89 -3.52 1.05
CA ILE A 189 13.58 -4.16 1.11
C ILE A 189 13.64 -5.48 0.34
N ARG A 190 13.12 -6.53 0.95
CA ARG A 190 13.11 -7.89 0.39
C ARG A 190 11.71 -8.17 -0.14
N ILE A 191 11.61 -8.53 -1.41
CA ILE A 191 10.33 -8.65 -2.12
C ILE A 191 9.97 -10.13 -2.22
N GLU A 192 8.86 -10.50 -1.60
CA GLU A 192 8.31 -11.84 -1.69
C GLU A 192 7.98 -12.21 -3.15
N TRP A 193 8.37 -13.42 -3.55
CA TRP A 193 8.18 -13.88 -4.92
C TRP A 193 6.71 -13.86 -5.34
N GLY A 194 6.43 -13.23 -6.49
CA GLY A 194 5.14 -13.29 -7.19
C GLY A 194 3.97 -12.57 -6.51
N LYS A 195 4.04 -12.29 -5.21
CA LYS A 195 3.01 -11.57 -4.42
C LYS A 195 3.51 -10.23 -3.87
N HIS A 196 4.80 -9.96 -4.04
CA HIS A 196 5.51 -8.71 -3.75
C HIS A 196 5.39 -8.13 -2.33
N GLY A 197 4.98 -8.94 -1.35
CA GLY A 197 5.06 -8.58 0.06
C GLY A 197 6.44 -8.03 0.43
N SER A 198 6.48 -6.77 0.87
CA SER A 198 7.73 -6.05 1.15
C SER A 198 8.21 -6.28 2.58
N LEU A 199 9.29 -7.03 2.74
CA LEU A 199 9.87 -7.44 4.02
C LEU A 199 11.04 -6.55 4.44
N LEU A 200 11.10 -6.26 5.74
CA LEU A 200 12.13 -5.46 6.37
C LEU A 200 13.26 -6.32 6.95
N LYS A 201 14.40 -5.71 7.29
CA LYS A 201 15.47 -6.41 8.01
C LYS A 201 14.95 -7.02 9.32
N GLY A 202 15.33 -8.27 9.58
CA GLY A 202 14.90 -9.00 10.78
C GLY A 202 13.47 -9.53 10.70
N TRP A 203 12.89 -9.58 9.50
CA TRP A 203 11.54 -10.08 9.24
C TRP A 203 11.28 -11.45 9.87
N GLU A 204 12.31 -12.30 9.99
CA GLU A 204 12.21 -13.64 10.55
C GLU A 204 11.61 -13.66 11.97
N ASN A 205 11.76 -12.55 12.70
CA ASN A 205 11.25 -12.38 14.06
C ASN A 205 10.08 -11.40 14.15
N LEU A 206 9.56 -10.88 13.04
CA LEU A 206 8.42 -9.96 13.05
C LEU A 206 7.11 -10.74 13.16
N THR A 207 6.21 -10.23 13.98
CA THR A 207 4.80 -10.63 13.99
C THR A 207 4.02 -9.67 13.11
N ILE A 208 3.21 -10.21 12.19
CA ILE A 208 2.36 -9.41 11.31
C ILE A 208 1.19 -8.87 12.15
N PRO A 209 1.04 -7.53 12.28
CA PRO A 209 -0.07 -6.95 13.03
C PRO A 209 -1.42 -7.40 12.51
N LEU A 210 -2.46 -7.42 13.37
CA LEU A 210 -3.84 -7.84 13.06
C LEU A 210 -4.03 -9.33 12.69
N LYS A 211 -2.98 -10.01 12.23
CA LYS A 211 -3.01 -11.44 11.90
C LYS A 211 -2.47 -12.33 13.01
N GLU A 212 -1.60 -11.78 13.87
CA GLU A 212 -0.98 -12.50 14.99
C GLU A 212 -0.17 -13.75 14.57
N VAL A 213 0.37 -13.73 13.34
CA VAL A 213 1.23 -14.79 12.77
C VAL A 213 2.63 -14.21 12.53
N SER A 214 3.68 -15.01 12.71
CA SER A 214 5.04 -14.56 12.37
C SER A 214 5.23 -14.44 10.86
N ALA A 215 6.06 -13.50 10.40
CA ALA A 215 6.35 -13.39 8.97
C ALA A 215 7.06 -14.63 8.41
N LEU A 216 7.80 -15.38 9.24
CA LEU A 216 8.37 -16.68 8.86
C LEU A 216 7.29 -17.73 8.59
N GLU A 217 6.32 -17.90 9.50
CA GLU A 217 5.20 -18.81 9.26
C GLU A 217 4.42 -18.41 8.02
N TRP A 218 4.16 -17.11 7.84
CA TRP A 218 3.50 -16.58 6.65
C TRP A 218 4.24 -16.94 5.35
N LEU A 219 5.56 -16.73 5.29
CA LEU A 219 6.34 -17.05 4.09
C LEU A 219 6.43 -18.55 3.85
N MET A 220 6.50 -19.37 4.91
CA MET A 220 6.49 -20.83 4.76
C MET A 220 5.15 -21.33 4.20
N GLU A 221 4.03 -20.76 4.64
CA GLU A 221 2.70 -21.06 4.11
C GLU A 221 2.56 -20.57 2.67
N THR A 222 3.00 -19.35 2.39
CA THR A 222 2.95 -18.78 1.05
C THR A 222 3.80 -19.58 0.07
N TYR A 223 5.03 -19.95 0.44
CA TYR A 223 5.88 -20.84 -0.35
C TYR A 223 5.16 -22.15 -0.71
N LYS A 224 4.55 -22.84 0.28
CA LYS A 224 3.81 -24.08 0.02
C LYS A 224 2.65 -23.84 -0.95
N HIS A 225 1.90 -22.76 -0.75
CA HIS A 225 0.76 -22.36 -1.57
C HIS A 225 1.17 -22.09 -3.02
N VAL A 226 2.14 -21.19 -3.24
CA VAL A 226 2.56 -20.81 -4.59
C VAL A 226 3.35 -21.91 -5.30
N LYS A 227 4.05 -22.78 -4.57
CA LYS A 227 4.67 -23.99 -5.12
C LYS A 227 3.64 -24.95 -5.74
N THR A 228 2.41 -24.95 -5.23
CA THR A 228 1.30 -25.73 -5.79
C THR A 228 0.46 -24.97 -6.83
N GLY A 229 0.94 -23.83 -7.31
CA GLY A 229 0.27 -23.02 -8.33
C GLY A 229 -0.54 -21.85 -7.79
N GLY A 230 -0.54 -21.63 -6.47
CA GLY A 230 -1.22 -20.51 -5.84
C GLY A 230 -2.75 -20.60 -5.98
N ARG A 231 -3.42 -19.44 -5.95
CA ARG A 231 -4.86 -19.34 -6.16
C ARG A 231 -5.20 -19.60 -7.63
N VAL A 232 -6.33 -20.28 -7.90
CA VAL A 232 -6.84 -20.60 -9.25
C VAL A 232 -5.74 -21.12 -10.22
N PRO A 233 -5.03 -22.22 -9.91
CA PRO A 233 -3.87 -22.69 -10.69
C PRO A 233 -4.19 -22.99 -12.16
N ASP A 234 -5.44 -23.36 -12.46
CA ASP A 234 -5.91 -23.65 -13.82
C ASP A 234 -6.42 -22.42 -14.58
N HIS A 235 -6.25 -21.20 -14.04
CA HIS A 235 -6.71 -19.97 -14.68
C HIS A 235 -6.03 -19.79 -16.05
N PRO A 236 -6.76 -19.43 -17.13
CA PRO A 236 -6.19 -19.36 -18.48
C PRO A 236 -4.97 -18.45 -18.65
N LEU A 237 -4.84 -17.39 -17.86
CA LEU A 237 -3.67 -16.50 -17.92
C LEU A 237 -2.40 -17.14 -17.34
N LYS A 238 -2.53 -18.01 -16.34
CA LYS A 238 -1.40 -18.72 -15.72
C LYS A 238 -0.68 -19.68 -16.66
N ARG A 239 -1.25 -19.99 -17.83
CA ARG A 239 -0.55 -20.75 -18.88
C ARG A 239 0.73 -20.06 -19.40
N TYR A 240 0.83 -18.75 -19.19
CA TYR A 240 1.98 -17.94 -19.56
C TYR A 240 2.90 -17.62 -18.38
N TRP A 241 2.54 -18.04 -17.17
CA TRP A 241 3.31 -17.84 -15.95
C TRP A 241 4.03 -19.14 -15.57
N PRO A 242 4.98 -19.10 -14.63
CA PRO A 242 5.46 -20.31 -13.98
C PRO A 242 4.28 -21.10 -13.39
N LYS A 243 4.37 -22.43 -13.37
CA LYS A 243 3.34 -23.29 -12.75
C LYS A 243 3.29 -23.16 -11.23
N GLY A 244 4.31 -22.57 -10.64
CA GLY A 244 4.54 -22.36 -9.23
C GLY A 244 6.00 -22.04 -9.00
N PHE A 245 6.35 -21.69 -7.77
CA PHE A 245 7.74 -21.51 -7.40
C PHE A 245 8.50 -22.84 -7.46
N GLU A 246 9.66 -22.87 -8.14
CA GLU A 246 10.52 -24.06 -8.22
C GLU A 246 11.64 -24.00 -7.18
N GLY A 247 12.07 -25.15 -6.65
CA GLY A 247 13.15 -25.22 -5.65
C GLY A 247 12.67 -25.38 -4.21
N THR A 248 13.52 -24.95 -3.27
CA THR A 248 13.39 -25.10 -1.82
C THR A 248 12.84 -23.84 -1.16
N PHE A 249 12.56 -23.90 0.15
CA PHE A 249 12.15 -22.69 0.88
C PHE A 249 13.32 -21.71 1.00
N GLU A 250 14.55 -22.23 1.09
CA GLU A 250 15.78 -21.45 1.11
C GLU A 250 15.93 -20.64 -0.19
N ASP A 251 15.60 -21.24 -1.33
CA ASP A 251 15.57 -20.53 -2.62
C ASP A 251 14.46 -19.45 -2.66
N PHE A 252 13.32 -19.71 -2.00
CA PHE A 252 12.18 -18.78 -1.93
C PHE A 252 12.47 -17.50 -1.14
N ILE A 253 13.39 -17.59 -0.17
CA ILE A 253 13.84 -16.44 0.63
C ILE A 253 15.25 -15.98 0.23
N ASP A 254 15.79 -16.46 -0.90
CA ASP A 254 17.05 -15.98 -1.46
C ASP A 254 16.84 -14.62 -2.14
N PHE A 255 16.79 -13.56 -1.35
CA PHE A 255 16.69 -12.19 -1.84
C PHE A 255 18.04 -11.67 -2.35
N SER A 256 18.60 -12.33 -3.37
CA SER A 256 19.95 -12.05 -3.87
C SER A 256 19.98 -11.14 -5.10
N VAL A 257 18.84 -10.89 -5.75
CA VAL A 257 18.78 -10.13 -7.00
C VAL A 257 18.40 -8.68 -6.76
N PRO A 258 19.28 -7.70 -7.02
CA PRO A 258 18.97 -6.30 -6.79
C PRO A 258 18.09 -5.73 -7.91
N VAL A 259 17.09 -4.97 -7.51
CA VAL A 259 16.30 -4.07 -8.37
C VAL A 259 16.40 -2.67 -7.79
N ASP A 260 16.82 -1.68 -8.58
CA ASP A 260 17.04 -0.30 -8.11
C ASP A 260 15.92 0.65 -8.60
N PRO A 261 14.95 1.00 -7.72
CA PRO A 261 13.88 1.96 -7.99
C PRO A 261 14.37 3.35 -8.39
N LEU A 262 15.57 3.76 -7.95
CA LEU A 262 16.12 5.07 -8.29
C LEU A 262 16.29 5.21 -9.81
N SER A 263 16.70 4.13 -10.49
CA SER A 263 16.82 4.12 -11.96
C SER A 263 15.49 4.32 -12.68
N TYR A 264 14.37 3.95 -12.07
CA TYR A 264 13.03 4.19 -12.60
C TYR A 264 12.66 5.67 -12.43
N LEU A 265 12.89 6.22 -11.24
CA LEU A 265 12.65 7.65 -10.96
C LEU A 265 13.57 8.58 -11.78
N GLU A 266 14.75 8.13 -12.19
CA GLU A 266 15.63 8.90 -13.08
C GLU A 266 15.15 8.90 -14.54
N ARG A 267 14.62 7.77 -15.01
CA ARG A 267 14.12 7.63 -16.39
C ARG A 267 12.72 8.24 -16.57
N LYS A 268 11.85 8.05 -15.57
CA LYS A 268 10.48 8.54 -15.52
C LYS A 268 10.28 9.20 -14.15
N PRO A 269 10.51 10.51 -14.04
CA PRO A 269 10.55 11.22 -12.75
C PRO A 269 9.16 11.44 -12.16
N LEU A 270 8.53 10.35 -11.71
CA LEU A 270 7.28 10.36 -10.95
C LEU A 270 7.57 10.71 -9.49
N MET A 271 7.98 11.96 -9.26
CA MET A 271 8.31 12.49 -7.93
C MET A 271 7.35 13.64 -7.62
N PHE A 272 6.62 13.53 -6.51
CA PHE A 272 5.53 14.43 -6.16
C PHE A 272 5.62 14.87 -4.70
N LYS A 273 4.85 15.90 -4.34
CA LYS A 273 4.64 16.31 -2.96
C LYS A 273 3.15 16.58 -2.73
N SER A 274 2.50 15.75 -1.92
CA SER A 274 1.04 15.80 -1.73
C SER A 274 0.63 15.00 -0.50
N GLN A 275 -0.46 15.38 0.15
CA GLN A 275 -1.10 14.54 1.17
C GLN A 275 -2.02 13.48 0.54
N TRP A 276 -2.39 13.64 -0.72
CA TRP A 276 -3.36 12.81 -1.46
C TRP A 276 -2.63 12.04 -2.55
N VAL A 277 -1.98 10.95 -2.15
CA VAL A 277 -1.16 10.09 -2.99
C VAL A 277 -2.01 9.46 -4.09
N SER A 278 -3.12 8.80 -3.76
CA SER A 278 -3.97 8.11 -4.74
C SER A 278 -4.47 9.08 -5.80
N ALA A 279 -4.87 10.29 -5.39
CA ALA A 279 -5.31 11.33 -6.31
C ALA A 279 -4.20 11.73 -7.30
N VAL A 280 -2.97 11.95 -6.81
CA VAL A 280 -1.82 12.32 -7.65
C VAL A 280 -1.40 11.19 -8.58
N LEU A 281 -1.29 9.96 -8.06
CA LEU A 281 -0.94 8.79 -8.87
C LEU A 281 -1.95 8.55 -9.99
N PHE A 282 -3.25 8.65 -9.68
CA PHE A 282 -4.32 8.43 -10.65
C PHE A 282 -4.37 9.51 -11.74
N THR A 283 -4.14 10.77 -11.39
CA THR A 283 -4.38 11.91 -12.30
C THR A 283 -3.12 12.42 -13.00
N HIS A 284 -1.95 12.27 -12.38
CA HIS A 284 -0.69 12.83 -12.87
C HIS A 284 0.44 11.78 -13.00
N GLY A 285 0.39 10.69 -12.23
CA GLY A 285 1.48 9.72 -12.16
C GLY A 285 1.42 8.60 -13.20
N LEU A 286 0.29 7.89 -13.24
CA LEU A 286 0.13 6.65 -13.98
C LEU A 286 -0.83 6.81 -15.16
N LEU A 287 -0.59 6.03 -16.22
CA LEU A 287 -1.45 5.99 -17.41
C LEU A 287 -2.37 4.75 -17.40
N TYR A 288 -2.39 4.00 -16.30
CA TYR A 288 -3.13 2.77 -16.12
C TYR A 288 -3.68 2.70 -14.68
N ASN A 289 -4.64 1.80 -14.46
CA ASN A 289 -5.29 1.63 -13.16
C ASN A 289 -4.35 0.99 -12.12
N PHE A 290 -4.60 1.17 -10.83
CA PHE A 290 -3.87 0.48 -9.75
C PHE A 290 -4.80 0.24 -8.56
N HIS A 291 -4.44 -0.65 -7.63
CA HIS A 291 -5.17 -0.78 -6.37
C HIS A 291 -4.90 0.44 -5.47
N PRO A 292 -5.89 1.29 -5.13
CA PRO A 292 -5.64 2.35 -4.17
C PRO A 292 -5.36 1.71 -2.80
N LYS A 293 -4.20 2.04 -2.24
CA LYS A 293 -3.81 1.66 -0.88
C LYS A 293 -3.94 2.88 0.04
N MET A 294 -3.47 2.74 1.27
CA MET A 294 -3.64 3.76 2.30
C MET A 294 -2.67 4.92 2.06
N GLU A 295 -3.22 6.13 1.85
CA GLU A 295 -2.45 7.36 1.58
C GLU A 295 -1.15 7.49 2.40
N TRP A 296 -1.23 7.30 3.73
CA TRP A 296 -0.12 7.43 4.68
C TRP A 296 -0.26 6.48 5.89
N PRO A 297 0.86 6.04 6.52
CA PRO A 297 0.87 5.00 7.55
C PRO A 297 0.11 5.38 8.84
N GLU A 298 -0.10 6.66 9.11
CA GLU A 298 -0.83 7.12 10.30
C GLU A 298 -2.29 6.64 10.31
N ARG A 299 -2.90 6.39 9.14
CA ARG A 299 -4.24 5.78 9.05
C ARG A 299 -4.27 4.40 9.71
N PHE A 300 -3.19 3.63 9.61
CA PHE A 300 -3.06 2.31 10.22
C PHE A 300 -2.66 2.39 11.69
N GLN A 301 -1.71 3.27 12.05
CA GLN A 301 -1.30 3.45 13.45
C GLN A 301 -2.46 3.88 14.36
N ARG A 302 -3.42 4.66 13.84
CA ARG A 302 -4.66 5.00 14.58
C ARG A 302 -5.52 3.78 14.90
N LEU A 303 -5.48 2.73 14.09
CA LEU A 303 -6.22 1.48 14.31
C LEU A 303 -5.51 0.58 15.34
N SER A 304 -4.18 0.42 15.22
CA SER A 304 -3.40 -0.41 16.15
C SER A 304 -3.43 0.14 17.58
N LEU A 305 -3.37 1.47 17.75
CA LEU A 305 -3.49 2.11 19.06
C LEU A 305 -4.84 1.82 19.72
N ARG A 306 -5.96 1.80 18.97
CA ARG A 306 -7.30 1.55 19.54
C ARG A 306 -7.47 0.12 20.05
N GLN A 307 -6.84 -0.89 19.42
CA GLN A 307 -6.87 -2.28 19.91
C GLN A 307 -6.06 -2.44 21.21
N SER A 308 -4.95 -1.70 21.36
CA SER A 308 -4.14 -1.73 22.59
C SER A 308 -4.85 -1.19 23.84
N PHE A 309 -5.86 -0.33 23.66
CA PHE A 309 -6.70 0.19 24.75
C PHE A 309 -7.96 -0.66 25.00
N ALA A 310 -8.40 -1.47 24.04
CA ALA A 310 -9.53 -2.39 24.23
C ALA A 310 -9.15 -3.67 24.99
N ASN A 311 -7.85 -3.99 25.05
CA ASN A 311 -7.29 -5.16 25.74
C ASN A 311 -6.66 -4.83 27.11
N ARG A 312 -6.96 -3.67 27.70
CA ARG A 312 -6.62 -3.29 29.09
C ARG A 312 -7.88 -3.02 29.89
#